data_AF-X0Z4H9-F1
#
_entry.id   AF-X0Z4H9-F1
#
_cell.length_a   1.000
_cell.length_b   1.000
_cell.length_c   1.000
_cell.angle_alpha   90.00
_cell.angle_beta   90.00
_cell.angle_gamma   90.00
#
_symmetry.space_group_name_H-M   'P 1'
#
loop_
_entity.id
_entity.type
_entity.pdbx_description
1 polymer ?
#
loop_
_entity_poly.entity_id
_entity_poly.type
_entity_poly.pdbx_seq_one_letter_code
_entity_poly.pdbx_strand_id
1 'polypeptide(L)' 'MNPRRVCKPIQIGKVTVGGDAPIVVQSMTKTDTRDVMSTINQIKELEDCGCELVRVAV' A
#
# COMPACT_ATOMS: atom_id res chain seq x y z
N MET A 1 -23.46 8.41 4.56
CA MET A 1 -22.17 7.68 4.62
C MET A 1 -22.39 6.39 5.39
N ASN A 2 -21.99 5.25 4.82
CA ASN A 2 -22.12 3.97 5.52
C ASN A 2 -20.97 3.81 6.53
N PRO A 3 -21.25 3.29 7.74
CA PRO A 3 -20.20 2.99 8.69
C PRO A 3 -19.29 1.88 8.14
N ARG A 4 -18.01 1.94 8.50
CA ARG A 4 -17.05 0.88 8.17
C ARG A 4 -17.50 -0.45 8.79
N ARG A 5 -17.34 -1.55 8.05
CA ARG A 5 -17.61 -2.91 8.55
C ARG A 5 -16.66 -3.26 9.69
N VAL A 6 -17.20 -3.79 10.79
CA VAL A 6 -16.40 -4.35 11.90
C VAL A 6 -15.55 -5.50 11.37
N CYS A 7 -14.23 -5.39 11.56
CA CYS A 7 -13.26 -6.41 11.16
C CYS A 7 -12.08 -6.42 12.14
N LYS A 8 -11.40 -7.56 12.22
CA LYS A 8 -10.18 -7.71 13.02
C LYS A 8 -9.06 -6.84 12.42
N PRO A 9 -8.37 -6.00 13.20
CA PRO A 9 -7.21 -5.27 12.72
C PRO A 9 -6.05 -6.24 12.44
N ILE A 10 -5.32 -6.00 11.35
CA ILE A 10 -4.12 -6.74 10.97
C ILE A 10 -2.96 -5.78 10.75
N GLN A 11 -1.75 -6.24 11.01
CA GLN A 11 -0.53 -5.46 10.84
C GLN A 11 0.21 -5.91 9.58
N ILE A 12 0.54 -4.95 8.70
CA ILE A 12 1.36 -5.14 7.50
C ILE A 12 2.57 -4.22 7.64
N GLY A 13 3.71 -4.77 8.02
CA GLY A 13 4.88 -3.96 8.38
C GLY A 13 4.55 -3.01 9.54
N LYS A 14 4.60 -1.70 9.29
CA LYS A 14 4.26 -0.66 10.28
C LYS A 14 2.82 -0.15 10.18
N VAL A 15 2.05 -0.63 9.19
CA VAL A 15 0.70 -0.15 8.90
C VAL A 15 -0.34 -1.09 9.49
N THR A 16 -1.39 -0.55 10.11
CA THR A 16 -2.53 -1.32 10.63
C THR A 16 -3.73 -1.16 9.70
N VAL A 17 -4.30 -2.28 9.23
CA VAL A 17 -5.46 -2.32 8.33
C VAL A 17 -6.65 -2.96 9.03
N GLY A 18 -7.82 -2.34 8.90
CA GLY A 18 -9.07 -2.82 9.51
C GLY A 18 -9.27 -2.32 10.95
N GLY A 19 -10.34 -2.79 11.59
CA GLY A 19 -10.81 -2.23 12.85
C GLY A 19 -11.06 -0.72 12.75
N ASP A 20 -10.62 0.01 13.76
CA ASP A 20 -10.77 1.47 13.89
C ASP A 20 -9.64 2.27 13.24
N ALA A 21 -8.65 1.62 12.61
CA ALA A 21 -7.56 2.31 11.91
C ALA A 21 -8.10 3.11 10.70
N PRO A 22 -7.44 4.18 10.23
CA PRO A 22 -7.82 4.90 9.00
C PRO A 22 -7.92 4.00 7.74
N ILE A 23 -8.55 4.48 6.67
CA ILE A 23 -8.53 3.75 5.38
C ILE A 23 -7.15 3.96 4.78
N VAL A 24 -6.42 2.87 4.58
CA VAL A 24 -5.06 2.90 4.05
C VAL A 24 -5.09 2.99 2.54
N VAL A 25 -4.33 3.92 1.96
CA VAL A 25 -4.18 4.06 0.50
C VAL A 25 -3.10 3.10 -0.01
N GLN A 26 -3.48 2.25 -0.97
CA GLN A 26 -2.58 1.25 -1.56
C GLN A 26 -2.47 1.43 -3.08
N SER A 27 -1.34 1.00 -3.65
CA SER A 27 -1.12 0.96 -5.10
C SER A 27 -0.29 -0.26 -5.50
N MET A 28 -0.03 -0.41 -6.80
CA MET A 28 0.80 -1.48 -7.36
C MET A 28 1.76 -0.91 -8.41
N THR A 29 3.00 -1.37 -8.41
CA THR A 29 3.96 -1.02 -9.45
C THR A 29 3.55 -1.60 -10.81
N LYS A 30 3.93 -0.91 -11.89
CA LYS A 30 3.68 -1.31 -13.28
C LYS A 30 4.95 -1.73 -14.01
N THR A 31 6.13 -1.48 -13.44
CA THR A 31 7.43 -1.87 -13.96
C THR A 31 7.61 -3.39 -14.00
N ASP A 32 8.51 -3.88 -14.87
CA ASP A 32 9.00 -5.26 -14.76
C ASP A 32 9.77 -5.37 -13.45
N THR A 33 9.33 -6.25 -12.55
CA THR A 33 9.92 -6.38 -11.21
C THR A 33 11.40 -6.80 -11.24
N ARG A 34 11.86 -7.41 -12.34
CA ARG A 34 13.28 -7.74 -12.54
C ARG A 34 14.13 -6.50 -12.80
N ASP A 35 13.52 -5.40 -13.25
CA ASP A 35 14.16 -4.09 -13.30
C ASP A 35 14.04 -3.41 -11.92
N VAL A 36 15.06 -3.65 -11.10
CA VAL A 36 15.13 -3.17 -9.71
C VAL A 36 15.08 -1.65 -9.65
N MET A 37 15.83 -0.96 -10.51
CA MET A 37 15.95 0.51 -10.42
C MET A 37 14.65 1.19 -10.84
N SER A 38 14.04 0.74 -11.92
CA SER A 38 12.74 1.26 -12.37
C SER A 38 11.66 1.04 -11.30
N THR A 39 11.63 -0.16 -10.69
CA THR A 39 10.66 -0.49 -9.64
C THR A 39 10.86 0.35 -8.37
N ILE A 40 12.11 0.54 -7.92
CA ILE A 40 12.40 1.40 -6.76
C ILE A 40 11.98 2.85 -7.02
N ASN A 41 12.29 3.39 -8.21
CA ASN A 41 11.92 4.76 -8.55
C ASN A 41 10.41 4.95 -8.52
N GLN A 42 9.65 4.02 -9.10
CA GLN A 42 8.19 4.09 -9.06
C GLN A 42 7.63 3.93 -7.63
N ILE A 43 8.23 3.09 -6.79
CA ILE A 43 7.83 2.98 -5.37
C ILE A 43 7.98 4.33 -4.66
N LYS A 44 9.08 5.06 -4.89
CA LYS A 44 9.30 6.38 -4.31
C LYS A 44 8.29 7.41 -4.83
N GLU A 45 7.99 7.40 -6.13
CA GLU A 45 6.95 8.28 -6.70
C GLU A 45 5.57 8.02 -6.07
N LEU A 46 5.23 6.76 -5.83
CA LEU A 46 3.99 6.39 -5.14
C LEU A 46 4.00 6.84 -3.68
N GLU A 47 5.11 6.68 -2.97
CA GLU A 47 5.30 7.18 -1.60
C GLU A 47 5.12 8.70 -1.53
N ASP A 48 5.74 9.45 -2.45
CA ASP A 48 5.62 10.91 -2.56
C ASP A 48 4.17 11.36 -2.82
N CYS A 49 3.36 10.52 -3.50
CA CYS A 49 1.93 10.75 -3.69
C CYS A 49 1.07 10.35 -2.47
N GLY A 50 1.67 9.91 -1.37
CA GLY A 50 0.98 9.49 -0.15
C GLY A 50 0.51 8.03 -0.17
N CYS A 51 1.09 7.17 -1.01
CA CYS A 51 0.81 5.75 -0.95
C CYS A 51 1.43 5.13 0.32
N GLU A 52 0.62 4.41 1.10
CA GLU A 52 1.04 3.81 2.36
C GLU A 52 1.47 2.35 2.20
N LEU A 53 0.97 1.66 1.16
CA LEU A 53 1.31 0.26 0.85
C LEU A 53 1.42 0.05 -0.67
N VAL A 54 2.57 -0.45 -1.12
CA VAL A 54 2.83 -0.75 -2.53
C VAL A 54 2.94 -2.26 -2.75
N ARG A 55 2.22 -2.77 -3.75
CA ARG A 55 2.30 -4.16 -4.21
C ARG A 55 3.24 -4.28 -5.41
N VAL A 56 3.96 -5.39 -5.50
CA VAL A 56 4.86 -5.73 -6.61
C VAL A 56 4.47 -7.11 -7.16
N ALA A 57 4.57 -7.30 -8.47
CA ALA A 57 4.38 -8.62 -9.10
C ALA A 57 5.59 -9.53 -8.82
N VAL A 58 5.40 -10.85 -8.74
CA VAL A 58 6.49 -11.82 -8.53
C VAL A 58 6.41 -12.89 -9.60
#